data_AF-A0A2P2LNP9-F1
#
_entry.id   AF-A0A2P2LNP9-F1
#
_cell.length_a   1.000
_cell.length_b   1.000
_cell.length_c   1.000
_cell.angle_alpha   90.00
_cell.angle_beta   90.00
_cell.angle_gamma   90.00
#
_symmetry.space_group_name_H-M   'P 1'
#
loop_
_entity.id
_entity.type
_entity.pdbx_description
1 polymer ?
#
loop_
_entity_poly.entity_id
_entity_poly.type
_entity_poly.pdbx_seq_one_letter_code
_entity_poly.pdbx_strand_id
1 'polypeptide(L)'
;MMHEILLALLGYTGDLIIDEREQQKSIGVNLSPDAPISDERTFRLAPDISFLEASDRDLIERIITLGFYYRELDRFAAKSRNLSWIRSGCGGVSGGGVSPLSRVAALSNKRKGKPSVYRRAIANGIVEILSIYRSAVLHIEQNLLSESVPILATVTHGLNKFFVLLPPLYELVLEIERDDIRGGQLLNLLHKRLHCGVPQLQTCIQRLLWHGHQVMYNQLASWMLYGILQDQHCEFFIGRQEERDMEQGLSHSDMSEKLAHLSTDDTSLTDWHSGFHISLVFPLWQVSSDLVWKDDYKISGNRCHSFVLLAFVPVRSPLTDFPFCLKH
;
A
#
# COMPACT_ATOMS: atom_id res chain seq x y z
N MET A 1 15.37 28.15 9.71
CA MET A 1 15.03 27.87 8.30
C MET A 1 15.54 26.50 7.80
N MET A 2 16.85 26.21 7.75
CA MET A 2 17.35 24.90 7.26
C MET A 2 16.69 23.70 7.96
N HIS A 3 16.73 23.68 9.29
CA HIS A 3 16.18 22.58 10.08
C HIS A 3 14.67 22.41 9.86
N GLU A 4 13.92 23.52 9.75
CA GLU A 4 12.49 23.46 9.46
C GLU A 4 12.18 22.91 8.07
N ILE A 5 12.99 23.24 7.05
CA ILE A 5 12.84 22.65 5.71
C ILE A 5 13.08 21.12 5.77
N LEU A 6 14.12 20.67 6.48
CA LEU A 6 14.41 19.24 6.64
C LEU A 6 13.31 18.51 7.43
N LEU A 7 12.78 19.13 8.48
CA LEU A 7 11.65 18.59 9.24
C LEU A 7 10.38 18.51 8.40
N ALA A 8 10.09 19.54 7.61
CA ALA A 8 8.95 19.54 6.69
C ALA A 8 9.07 18.46 5.62
N LEU A 9 10.27 18.19 5.12
CA LEU A 9 10.53 17.07 4.21
C LEU A 9 10.21 15.71 4.84
N LEU A 10 10.26 15.60 6.17
CA LEU A 10 9.85 14.43 6.94
C LEU A 10 8.40 14.52 7.44
N GLY A 11 7.61 15.44 6.90
CA GLY A 11 6.18 15.58 7.19
C GLY A 11 5.85 16.31 8.49
N TYR A 12 6.82 16.93 9.15
CA TYR A 12 6.61 17.75 10.35
C TYR A 12 6.46 19.22 9.98
N THR A 13 5.32 19.80 10.32
CA THR A 13 5.03 21.22 10.17
C THR A 13 5.50 22.02 11.38
N GLY A 14 5.69 23.33 11.20
CA GLY A 14 6.19 24.25 12.21
C GLY A 14 5.72 25.68 11.93
N ASP A 15 6.46 26.66 12.41
CA ASP A 15 6.09 28.08 12.29
C ASP A 15 6.38 28.62 10.88
N LEU A 16 7.48 28.22 10.24
CA LEU A 16 7.81 28.63 8.87
C LEU A 16 6.95 27.88 7.83
N ILE A 17 6.69 26.60 8.08
CA ILE A 17 6.01 25.70 7.13
C ILE A 17 4.76 25.17 7.80
N ILE A 18 3.62 25.67 7.36
CA ILE A 18 2.34 25.47 8.01
C ILE A 18 1.50 24.50 7.19
N ASP A 19 0.75 23.64 7.87
CA ASP A 19 -0.30 22.83 7.25
C ASP A 19 -1.64 23.57 7.34
N GLU A 20 -2.21 23.96 6.20
CA GLU A 20 -3.52 24.62 6.13
C GLU A 20 -4.63 23.76 6.77
N ARG A 21 -4.50 22.42 6.76
CA ARG A 21 -5.48 21.54 7.43
C ARG A 21 -5.43 21.67 8.95
N GLU A 22 -4.23 21.86 9.51
CA GLU A 22 -4.06 22.01 10.96
C GLU A 22 -4.56 23.38 11.43
N GLN A 23 -4.37 24.43 10.62
CA GLN A 23 -4.97 25.74 10.86
C GLN A 23 -6.50 25.69 10.82
N GLN A 24 -7.10 24.96 9.87
CA GLN A 24 -8.55 24.81 9.82
C GLN A 24 -9.11 23.99 10.99
N LYS A 25 -8.34 23.02 11.50
CA LYS A 25 -8.69 22.25 12.71
C LYS A 25 -8.64 23.11 13.97
N SER A 26 -7.64 23.99 14.13
CA SER A 26 -7.54 24.89 15.29
C SER A 26 -8.64 25.97 15.30
N ILE A 27 -9.20 26.31 14.13
CA ILE A 27 -10.33 27.23 13.96
C ILE A 27 -11.70 26.55 14.24
N GLY A 28 -11.73 25.26 14.62
CA GLY A 28 -12.93 24.60 15.16
C GLY A 28 -13.65 23.64 14.20
N VAL A 29 -13.06 23.33 13.03
CA VAL A 29 -13.58 22.28 12.14
C VAL A 29 -12.92 20.96 12.53
N ASN A 30 -13.59 20.17 13.37
CA ASN A 30 -13.14 18.84 13.81
C ASN A 30 -13.10 17.82 12.65
N LEU A 31 -12.09 17.91 11.80
CA LEU A 31 -11.73 16.85 10.87
C LEU A 31 -10.88 15.83 11.63
N SER A 32 -11.47 14.66 11.87
CA SER A 32 -10.81 13.48 12.45
C SER A 32 -9.40 13.26 11.85
N PRO A 33 -8.41 12.73 12.59
CA PRO A 33 -7.14 12.27 12.02
C PRO A 33 -7.30 11.26 10.86
N ASP A 34 -8.48 10.66 10.71
CA ASP A 34 -8.90 9.83 9.57
C ASP A 34 -9.57 10.61 8.42
N ALA A 35 -9.49 11.94 8.39
CA ALA A 35 -10.09 12.77 7.32
C ALA A 35 -9.66 12.27 5.93
N PRO A 36 -10.56 12.31 4.92
CA PRO A 36 -10.22 11.88 3.57
C PRO A 36 -8.94 12.57 3.11
N ILE A 37 -8.09 11.84 2.37
CA ILE A 37 -6.93 12.45 1.71
C ILE A 37 -7.47 13.64 0.91
N SER A 38 -6.93 14.86 1.12
CA SER A 38 -7.32 15.98 0.26
C SER A 38 -6.53 15.89 -1.02
N ASP A 39 -7.22 16.03 -2.16
CA ASP A 39 -6.59 16.16 -3.48
C ASP A 39 -5.64 17.37 -3.55
N GLU A 40 -5.77 18.33 -2.63
CA GLU A 40 -4.98 19.55 -2.59
C GLU A 40 -3.76 19.46 -1.66
N ARG A 41 -2.66 20.12 -2.06
CA ARG A 41 -1.41 20.23 -1.30
C ARG A 41 -1.60 21.24 -0.17
N THR A 42 -1.38 20.83 1.08
CA THR A 42 -1.74 21.65 2.24
C THR A 42 -0.56 22.29 2.94
N PHE A 43 0.67 21.92 2.56
CA PHE A 43 1.89 22.54 3.08
C PHE A 43 2.12 23.88 2.38
N ARG A 44 2.22 24.96 3.17
CA ARG A 44 2.49 26.31 2.70
C ARG A 44 3.59 26.95 3.51
N LEU A 45 4.31 27.86 2.86
CA LEU A 45 5.20 28.78 3.55
C LEU A 45 4.37 29.89 4.23
N ALA A 46 4.74 30.27 5.45
CA ALA A 46 4.07 31.33 6.18
C ALA A 46 4.11 32.66 5.40
N PRO A 47 2.97 33.36 5.24
CA PRO A 47 2.85 34.53 4.37
C PRO A 47 3.55 35.79 4.91
N ASP A 48 3.88 35.79 6.20
CA ASP A 48 4.52 36.87 6.96
C ASP A 48 6.05 36.91 6.82
N ILE A 49 6.64 35.95 6.10
CA ILE A 49 8.08 35.89 5.87
C ILE A 49 8.51 36.90 4.79
N SER A 50 9.04 38.04 5.22
CA SER A 50 9.48 39.13 4.32
C SER A 50 10.97 39.09 3.94
N PHE A 51 11.77 38.21 4.55
CA PHE A 51 13.22 38.16 4.34
C PHE A 51 13.64 37.28 3.15
N LEU A 52 12.70 36.56 2.53
CA LEU A 52 12.96 35.67 1.40
C LEU A 52 12.68 36.37 0.06
N GLU A 53 13.57 36.16 -0.91
CA GLU A 53 13.33 36.55 -2.29
C GLU A 53 12.23 35.68 -2.91
N ALA A 54 11.49 36.22 -3.89
CA ALA A 54 10.42 35.49 -4.57
C ALA A 54 10.89 34.16 -5.18
N SER A 55 12.09 34.13 -5.76
CA SER A 55 12.70 32.90 -6.30
C SER A 55 12.96 31.83 -5.24
N ASP A 56 13.47 32.23 -4.08
CA ASP A 56 13.75 31.31 -2.97
C ASP A 56 12.44 30.80 -2.36
N ARG A 57 11.43 31.66 -2.28
CA ARG A 57 10.08 31.28 -1.86
C ARG A 57 9.49 30.21 -2.77
N ASP A 58 9.52 30.42 -4.09
CA ASP A 58 9.00 29.45 -5.07
C ASP A 58 9.75 28.11 -4.98
N LEU A 59 11.07 28.15 -4.76
CA LEU A 59 11.88 26.94 -4.57
C LEU A 59 11.51 26.19 -3.30
N ILE A 60 11.34 26.91 -2.18
CA ILE A 60 10.93 26.31 -0.90
C ILE A 60 9.54 25.71 -1.04
N GLU A 61 8.58 26.44 -1.63
CA GLU A 61 7.22 25.95 -1.88
C GLU A 61 7.23 24.68 -2.74
N ARG A 62 8.12 24.59 -3.74
CA ARG A 62 8.31 23.37 -4.51
C ARG A 62 8.86 22.24 -3.64
N ILE A 63 9.90 22.48 -2.84
CA ILE A 63 10.55 21.47 -2.00
C ILE A 63 9.59 20.89 -0.96
N ILE A 64 8.81 21.74 -0.27
CA ILE A 64 7.88 21.28 0.78
C ILE A 64 6.75 20.40 0.24
N THR A 65 6.45 20.46 -1.07
CA THR A 65 5.49 19.52 -1.69
C THR A 65 5.93 18.06 -1.54
N LEU A 66 7.23 17.77 -1.52
CA LEU A 66 7.74 16.43 -1.25
C LEU A 66 7.41 15.98 0.17
N GLY A 67 7.54 16.90 1.13
CA GLY A 67 7.18 16.67 2.53
C GLY A 67 5.70 16.30 2.70
N PHE A 68 4.82 16.99 1.97
CA PHE A 68 3.40 16.67 1.92
C PHE A 68 3.14 15.25 1.37
N TYR A 69 3.71 14.92 0.20
CA TYR A 69 3.53 13.58 -0.38
C TYR A 69 4.07 12.48 0.55
N TYR A 70 5.24 12.71 1.15
CA TYR A 70 5.81 11.80 2.15
C TYR A 70 4.85 11.60 3.34
N ARG A 71 4.28 12.67 3.90
CA ARG A 71 3.35 12.61 5.03
C ARG A 71 2.10 11.79 4.71
N GLU A 72 1.48 12.01 3.54
CA GLU A 72 0.28 11.27 3.14
C GLU A 72 0.57 9.80 2.80
N LEU A 73 1.71 9.51 2.16
CA LEU A 73 2.13 8.13 1.89
C LEU A 73 2.43 7.36 3.19
N ASP A 74 3.09 8.00 4.15
CA ASP A 74 3.39 7.41 5.45
C ASP A 74 2.12 7.19 6.28
N ARG A 75 1.19 8.15 6.25
CA ARG A 75 -0.15 8.03 6.83
C ARG A 75 -0.91 6.84 6.27
N PHE A 76 -0.97 6.68 4.95
CA PHE A 76 -1.63 5.55 4.31
C PHE A 76 -0.98 4.23 4.75
N ALA A 77 0.35 4.17 4.78
CA ALA A 77 1.05 2.97 5.17
C ALA A 77 0.80 2.59 6.63
N ALA A 78 0.81 3.57 7.55
CA ALA A 78 0.51 3.36 8.96
C ALA A 78 -0.95 2.91 9.17
N LYS A 79 -1.90 3.53 8.47
CA LYS A 79 -3.33 3.18 8.50
C LYS A 79 -3.57 1.75 8.01
N SER A 80 -3.00 1.38 6.86
CA SER A 80 -3.17 0.06 6.24
C SER A 80 -2.48 -1.08 7.02
N ARG A 81 -1.44 -0.76 7.80
CA ARG A 81 -0.73 -1.72 8.67
C ARG A 81 -1.35 -1.85 10.06
N ASN A 82 -2.33 -1.03 10.42
CA ASN A 82 -2.93 -1.05 11.75
C ASN A 82 -3.71 -2.35 12.00
N LEU A 83 -3.31 -3.11 13.02
CA LEU A 83 -3.90 -4.41 13.40
C LEU A 83 -4.92 -4.29 14.54
N SER A 84 -5.48 -3.11 14.81
CA SER A 84 -6.42 -2.90 15.91
C SER A 84 -7.65 -3.83 15.86
N TRP A 85 -8.04 -4.28 14.67
CA TRP A 85 -9.11 -5.27 14.50
C TRP A 85 -8.79 -6.64 15.13
N ILE A 86 -7.51 -7.08 15.11
CA ILE A 86 -7.10 -8.35 15.74
C ILE A 86 -7.38 -8.27 17.24
N ARG A 87 -7.04 -7.16 17.90
CA ARG A 87 -7.28 -6.99 19.34
C ARG A 87 -8.76 -6.91 19.71
N SER A 88 -9.62 -6.47 18.80
CA SER A 88 -11.07 -6.38 19.04
C SER A 88 -11.78 -7.74 18.97
N GLY A 89 -11.18 -8.75 18.33
CA GLY A 89 -11.75 -10.09 18.19
C GLY A 89 -11.39 -11.08 19.31
N CYS A 90 -10.35 -10.80 20.10
CA CYS A 90 -9.88 -11.70 21.17
C CYS A 90 -10.40 -11.33 22.57
N GLY A 91 -11.52 -10.62 22.67
CA GLY A 91 -12.26 -10.44 23.93
C GLY A 91 -13.15 -11.65 24.17
N GLY A 92 -12.63 -12.64 24.90
CA GLY A 92 -13.23 -13.95 25.04
C GLY A 92 -14.65 -13.99 25.61
N VAL A 93 -15.25 -15.17 25.43
CA VAL A 93 -16.34 -15.71 26.25
C VAL A 93 -16.06 -15.41 27.72
N SER A 94 -16.72 -14.40 28.26
CA SER A 94 -16.81 -14.09 29.67
C SER A 94 -18.22 -13.56 29.88
N GLY A 95 -19.09 -14.41 30.42
CA GLY A 95 -20.44 -14.02 30.76
C GLY A 95 -20.43 -12.81 31.69
N GLY A 96 -21.23 -11.79 31.35
CA GLY A 96 -21.48 -10.66 32.24
C GLY A 96 -21.68 -9.34 31.49
N GLY A 97 -22.93 -8.92 31.35
CA GLY A 97 -23.35 -7.53 31.16
C GLY A 97 -22.93 -6.85 29.86
N VAL A 98 -23.81 -6.87 28.86
CA VAL A 98 -23.68 -6.02 27.67
C VAL A 98 -23.93 -4.57 28.07
N SER A 99 -22.87 -3.83 28.39
CA SER A 99 -22.94 -2.39 28.65
C SER A 99 -23.37 -1.64 27.37
N PRO A 100 -24.34 -0.71 27.43
CA PRO A 100 -24.85 0.01 26.25
C PRO A 100 -23.80 0.83 25.47
N LEU A 101 -22.60 1.04 26.03
CA LEU A 101 -21.49 1.76 25.39
C LEU A 101 -20.83 0.98 24.23
N SER A 102 -20.90 -0.36 24.20
CA SER A 102 -20.30 -1.16 23.12
C SER A 102 -21.05 -1.02 21.79
N ARG A 103 -22.35 -0.72 21.83
CA ARG A 103 -23.16 -0.45 20.63
C ARG A 103 -22.79 0.86 19.94
N VAL A 104 -22.34 1.87 20.68
CA VAL A 104 -21.92 3.16 20.10
C VAL A 104 -20.56 3.02 19.39
N ALA A 105 -19.65 2.19 19.92
CA ALA A 105 -18.40 1.85 19.26
C ALA A 105 -18.60 0.97 18.01
N ALA A 106 -19.60 0.08 18.00
CA ALA A 106 -19.96 -0.70 16.83
C ALA A 106 -20.56 0.16 15.69
N LEU A 107 -21.26 1.25 16.03
CA LEU A 107 -21.80 2.22 15.06
C LEU A 107 -20.72 3.15 14.47
N SER A 108 -19.67 3.49 15.23
CA SER A 108 -18.53 4.26 14.71
C SER A 108 -17.58 3.42 13.85
N ASN A 109 -17.54 2.10 14.07
CA ASN A 109 -16.78 1.15 13.25
C ASN A 109 -17.35 0.91 11.85
N LYS A 110 -18.58 1.35 11.54
CA LYS A 110 -19.14 1.26 10.17
C LYS A 110 -18.36 2.10 9.14
N ARG A 111 -17.58 3.10 9.58
CA ARG A 111 -16.76 3.96 8.71
C ARG A 111 -15.28 3.58 8.68
N LYS A 112 -14.82 2.66 9.52
CA LYS A 112 -13.47 2.08 9.39
C LYS A 112 -13.59 0.98 8.35
N GLY A 113 -13.15 1.26 7.12
CA GLY A 113 -13.17 0.29 6.02
C GLY A 113 -12.60 -1.05 6.45
N LYS A 114 -13.14 -2.14 5.91
CA LYS A 114 -12.70 -3.51 6.22
C LYS A 114 -11.16 -3.59 6.10
N PRO A 115 -10.43 -4.36 6.93
CA PRO A 115 -9.01 -4.59 6.70
C PRO A 115 -8.78 -5.29 5.34
N SER A 116 -7.59 -5.10 4.75
CA SER A 116 -7.20 -5.70 3.47
C SER A 116 -5.78 -6.22 3.58
N VAL A 117 -5.55 -7.49 3.23
CA VAL A 117 -4.21 -8.11 3.27
C VAL A 117 -3.36 -7.56 2.12
N TYR A 118 -3.97 -7.36 0.96
CA TYR A 118 -3.31 -6.80 -0.21
C TYR A 118 -2.89 -5.34 0.00
N ARG A 119 -3.76 -4.47 0.55
CA ARG A 119 -3.36 -3.10 0.90
C ARG A 119 -2.24 -3.06 1.93
N ARG A 120 -2.24 -3.99 2.90
CA ARG A 120 -1.16 -4.11 3.87
C ARG A 120 0.17 -4.48 3.20
N ALA A 121 0.15 -5.39 2.24
CA ALA A 121 1.35 -5.73 1.48
C ALA A 121 1.88 -4.54 0.68
N ILE A 122 1.00 -3.80 -0.01
CA ILE A 122 1.40 -2.58 -0.72
C ILE A 122 1.92 -1.50 0.24
N ALA A 123 1.31 -1.35 1.41
CA ALA A 123 1.80 -0.45 2.46
C ALA A 123 3.22 -0.79 2.92
N ASN A 124 3.59 -2.07 3.00
CA ASN A 124 4.97 -2.46 3.28
C ASN A 124 5.92 -2.02 2.16
N GLY A 125 5.51 -2.19 0.90
CA GLY A 125 6.29 -1.70 -0.25
C GLY A 125 6.46 -0.18 -0.26
N ILE A 126 5.42 0.58 0.10
CA ILE A 126 5.51 2.04 0.23
C ILE A 126 6.50 2.41 1.35
N VAL A 127 6.47 1.72 2.49
CA VAL A 127 7.42 1.96 3.60
C VAL A 127 8.86 1.75 3.16
N GLU A 128 9.13 0.74 2.33
CA GLU A 128 10.47 0.52 1.75
C GLU A 128 10.90 1.67 0.83
N ILE A 129 9.99 2.21 0.02
CA ILE A 129 10.32 3.36 -0.84
C ILE A 129 10.58 4.61 0.01
N LEU A 130 9.76 4.83 1.03
CA LEU A 130 9.90 5.96 1.95
C LEU A 130 11.16 5.85 2.83
N SER A 131 11.67 4.64 3.11
CA SER A 131 12.93 4.49 3.85
C SER A 131 14.13 4.96 3.01
N ILE A 132 14.11 4.71 1.70
CA ILE A 132 15.12 5.25 0.78
C ILE A 132 15.08 6.78 0.77
N TYR A 133 13.88 7.37 0.70
CA TYR A 133 13.70 8.82 0.81
C TYR A 133 14.26 9.38 2.12
N ARG A 134 13.93 8.76 3.27
CA ARG A 134 14.47 9.17 4.59
C ARG A 134 16.00 9.12 4.63
N SER A 135 16.59 8.09 4.06
CA SER A 135 18.06 7.97 3.99
C SER A 135 18.69 9.09 3.15
N ALA A 136 18.03 9.50 2.05
CA ALA A 136 18.49 10.63 1.24
C ALA A 136 18.39 11.96 1.99
N VAL A 137 17.30 12.21 2.73
CA VAL A 137 17.16 13.41 3.57
C VAL A 137 18.25 13.45 4.66
N LEU A 138 18.52 12.30 5.30
CA LEU A 138 19.56 12.18 6.31
C LEU A 138 20.97 12.42 5.74
N HIS A 139 21.26 11.94 4.52
CA HIS A 139 22.52 12.25 3.84
C HIS A 139 22.66 13.73 3.51
N ILE A 140 21.57 14.39 3.08
CA ILE A 140 21.57 15.83 2.84
C ILE A 140 21.86 16.59 4.14
N GLU A 141 21.23 16.20 5.25
CA GLU A 141 21.50 16.79 6.56
C GLU A 141 22.98 16.68 6.94
N GLN A 142 23.57 15.50 6.81
CA GLN A 142 25.01 15.29 7.10
C GLN A 142 25.90 16.21 6.26
N ASN A 143 25.61 16.34 4.95
CA ASN A 143 26.38 17.20 4.06
C ASN A 143 26.26 18.69 4.44
N LEU A 144 25.07 19.13 4.86
CA LEU A 144 24.83 20.51 5.32
C LEU A 144 25.53 20.82 6.65
N LEU A 145 25.79 19.80 7.48
CA LEU A 145 26.56 19.94 8.73
C LEU A 145 28.08 19.93 8.48
N SER A 146 28.56 19.18 7.49
CA SER A 146 30.00 19.07 7.20
C SER A 146 30.54 20.22 6.36
N GLU A 147 29.76 20.74 5.42
CA GLU A 147 30.19 21.75 4.45
C GLU A 147 29.28 22.98 4.43
N SER A 148 29.88 24.16 4.24
CA SER A 148 29.17 25.42 3.99
C SER A 148 28.66 25.47 2.54
N VAL A 149 27.69 24.61 2.20
CA VAL A 149 27.04 24.59 0.88
C VAL A 149 25.68 25.30 0.89
N PRO A 150 25.24 25.89 -0.24
CA PRO A 150 23.93 26.52 -0.33
C PRO A 150 22.80 25.51 -0.09
N ILE A 151 22.01 25.73 0.96
CA ILE A 151 21.00 24.78 1.46
C ILE A 151 19.99 24.39 0.38
N LEU A 152 19.38 25.38 -0.29
CA LEU A 152 18.30 25.12 -1.26
C LEU A 152 18.81 24.35 -2.49
N ALA A 153 20.03 24.62 -2.94
CA ALA A 153 20.64 23.92 -4.06
C ALA A 153 20.92 22.45 -3.71
N THR A 154 21.52 22.21 -2.54
CA THR A 154 21.84 20.85 -2.06
C THR A 154 20.58 20.02 -1.87
N VAL A 155 19.53 20.58 -1.25
CA VAL A 155 18.24 19.89 -1.05
C VAL A 155 17.56 19.60 -2.37
N THR A 156 17.46 20.59 -3.27
CA THR A 156 16.81 20.41 -4.58
C THR A 156 17.50 19.35 -5.41
N HIS A 157 18.84 19.37 -5.45
CA HIS A 157 19.62 18.40 -6.20
C HIS A 157 19.51 17.00 -5.59
N GLY A 158 19.70 16.89 -4.27
CA GLY A 158 19.66 15.61 -3.56
C GLY A 158 18.31 14.91 -3.64
N LEU A 159 17.21 15.67 -3.74
CA LEU A 159 15.85 15.13 -3.81
C LEU A 159 15.25 15.10 -5.22
N ASN A 160 16.02 15.45 -6.27
CA ASN A 160 15.50 15.58 -7.63
C ASN A 160 14.75 14.33 -8.12
N LYS A 161 15.25 13.13 -7.76
CA LYS A 161 14.62 11.85 -8.11
C LYS A 161 13.21 11.71 -7.52
N PHE A 162 12.99 12.21 -6.30
CA PHE A 162 11.73 12.04 -5.58
C PHE A 162 10.62 12.97 -6.07
N PHE A 163 10.96 14.07 -6.74
CA PHE A 163 9.97 14.90 -7.46
C PHE A 163 9.27 14.15 -8.59
N VAL A 164 9.91 13.13 -9.16
CA VAL A 164 9.31 12.29 -10.20
C VAL A 164 8.58 11.08 -9.59
N LEU A 165 9.07 10.56 -8.46
CA LEU A 165 8.57 9.32 -7.86
C LEU A 165 7.37 9.51 -6.92
N LEU A 166 7.42 10.50 -6.02
CA LEU A 166 6.40 10.64 -4.98
C LEU A 166 5.02 11.06 -5.50
N PRO A 167 4.88 12.00 -6.47
CA PRO A 167 3.55 12.39 -6.93
C PRO A 167 2.75 11.24 -7.56
N PRO A 168 3.29 10.43 -8.50
CA PRO A 168 2.54 9.28 -9.04
C PRO A 168 2.19 8.22 -8.00
N LEU A 169 3.05 8.02 -6.99
CA LEU A 169 2.77 7.11 -5.88
C LEU A 169 1.65 7.63 -4.97
N TYR A 170 1.60 8.95 -4.77
CA TYR A 170 0.54 9.60 -4.02
C TYR A 170 -0.80 9.50 -4.77
N GLU A 171 -0.84 9.77 -6.08
CA GLU A 171 -2.03 9.57 -6.93
C GLU A 171 -2.54 8.13 -6.88
N LEU A 172 -1.61 7.16 -6.90
CA LEU A 172 -1.93 5.75 -6.73
C LEU A 172 -2.63 5.49 -5.38
N VAL A 173 -2.09 6.01 -4.28
CA VAL A 173 -2.69 5.85 -2.94
C VAL A 173 -4.04 6.55 -2.84
N LEU A 174 -4.17 7.73 -3.42
CA LEU A 174 -5.44 8.46 -3.56
C LEU A 174 -6.50 7.60 -4.25
N GLU A 175 -6.18 7.04 -5.41
CA GLU A 175 -7.09 6.18 -6.18
C GLU A 175 -7.50 4.94 -5.36
N ILE A 176 -6.55 4.32 -4.65
CA ILE A 176 -6.81 3.14 -3.80
C ILE A 176 -7.79 3.46 -2.67
N GLU A 177 -7.62 4.58 -1.98
CA GLU A 177 -8.50 4.97 -0.88
C GLU A 177 -9.86 5.48 -1.37
N ARG A 178 -9.89 6.25 -2.45
CA ARG A 178 -11.11 6.85 -3.02
C ARG A 178 -12.07 5.78 -3.54
N ASP A 179 -11.55 4.84 -4.33
CA ASP A 179 -12.38 3.83 -5.01
C ASP A 179 -12.51 2.54 -4.19
N ASP A 180 -12.05 2.57 -2.92
CA ASP A 180 -11.94 1.43 -2.01
C ASP A 180 -11.41 0.14 -2.68
N ILE A 181 -10.34 0.28 -3.48
CA ILE A 181 -9.73 -0.81 -4.27
C ILE A 181 -9.03 -1.83 -3.37
N ARG A 182 -9.34 -3.12 -3.57
CA ARG A 182 -8.95 -4.24 -2.69
C ARG A 182 -8.53 -5.47 -3.49
N GLY A 183 -7.92 -6.43 -2.79
CA GLY A 183 -7.58 -7.73 -3.36
C GLY A 183 -6.83 -7.64 -4.68
N GLY A 184 -7.23 -8.45 -5.65
CA GLY A 184 -6.60 -8.42 -6.96
C GLY A 184 -6.97 -7.26 -7.88
N GLN A 185 -8.00 -6.46 -7.57
CA GLN A 185 -8.22 -5.19 -8.28
C GLN A 185 -7.03 -4.25 -8.07
N LEU A 186 -6.43 -4.29 -6.86
CA LEU A 186 -5.22 -3.55 -6.54
C LEU A 186 -4.02 -4.01 -7.38
N LEU A 187 -3.86 -5.33 -7.56
CA LEU A 187 -2.81 -5.88 -8.42
C LEU A 187 -2.99 -5.45 -9.87
N ASN A 188 -4.23 -5.46 -10.38
CA ASN A 188 -4.54 -5.03 -11.74
C ASN A 188 -4.25 -3.54 -11.94
N LEU A 189 -4.59 -2.70 -10.97
CA LEU A 189 -4.27 -1.28 -11.00
C LEU A 189 -2.76 -1.06 -11.08
N LEU A 190 -1.99 -1.71 -10.21
CA LEU A 190 -0.52 -1.63 -10.24
C LEU A 190 0.04 -2.10 -11.58
N HIS A 191 -0.50 -3.19 -12.13
CA HIS A 191 -0.09 -3.70 -13.44
C HIS A 191 -0.35 -2.70 -14.56
N LYS A 192 -1.52 -2.05 -14.60
CA LYS A 192 -1.82 -1.00 -15.58
C LYS A 192 -0.84 0.16 -15.53
N ARG A 193 -0.34 0.50 -14.33
CA ARG A 193 0.63 1.59 -14.13
C ARG A 193 2.09 1.18 -14.41
N LEU A 194 2.39 -0.11 -14.60
CA LEU A 194 3.75 -0.58 -14.94
C LEU A 194 4.24 -0.03 -16.28
N HIS A 195 3.34 0.16 -17.25
CA HIS A 195 3.68 0.67 -18.57
C HIS A 195 3.85 2.20 -18.54
N CYS A 196 4.84 2.67 -17.78
CA CYS A 196 5.25 4.06 -17.75
C CYS A 196 6.63 4.22 -18.40
N GLY A 197 6.85 5.27 -19.18
CA GLY A 197 8.14 5.55 -19.85
C GLY A 197 9.26 6.00 -18.90
N VAL A 198 9.06 5.88 -17.58
CA VAL A 198 9.99 6.33 -16.54
C VAL A 198 10.51 5.10 -15.80
N PRO A 199 11.77 4.67 -16.04
CA PRO A 199 12.26 3.40 -15.51
C PRO A 199 12.32 3.37 -13.98
N GLN A 200 12.62 4.49 -13.32
CA GLN A 200 12.66 4.57 -11.86
C GLN A 200 11.27 4.35 -11.25
N LEU A 201 10.23 4.93 -11.86
CA LEU A 201 8.85 4.74 -11.42
C LEU A 201 8.40 3.30 -11.68
N GLN A 202 8.77 2.74 -12.83
CA GLN A 202 8.50 1.34 -13.15
C GLN A 202 9.09 0.40 -12.09
N THR A 203 10.33 0.61 -11.67
CA THR A 203 10.96 -0.19 -10.59
C THR A 203 10.20 -0.06 -9.27
N CYS A 204 9.75 1.15 -8.90
CA CYS A 204 8.92 1.34 -7.71
C CYS A 204 7.60 0.55 -7.79
N ILE A 205 6.88 0.65 -8.92
CA ILE A 205 5.59 -0.06 -9.11
C ILE A 205 5.81 -1.58 -9.15
N GLN A 206 6.87 -2.06 -9.80
CA GLN A 206 7.26 -3.47 -9.77
C GLN A 206 7.53 -3.96 -8.35
N ARG A 207 8.20 -3.13 -7.53
CA ARG A 207 8.43 -3.46 -6.12
C ARG A 207 7.13 -3.56 -5.32
N LEU A 208 6.19 -2.64 -5.54
CA LEU A 208 4.84 -2.73 -4.95
C LEU A 208 4.11 -4.00 -5.39
N LEU A 209 4.13 -4.29 -6.69
CA LEU A 209 3.49 -5.48 -7.26
C LEU A 209 4.11 -6.77 -6.71
N TRP A 210 5.43 -6.80 -6.50
CA TRP A 210 6.10 -7.92 -5.85
C TRP A 210 5.52 -8.23 -4.47
N HIS A 211 5.32 -7.21 -3.62
CA HIS A 211 4.69 -7.40 -2.29
C HIS A 211 3.26 -7.94 -2.41
N GLY A 212 2.48 -7.43 -3.37
CA GLY A 212 1.13 -7.93 -3.63
C GLY A 212 1.11 -9.39 -4.12
N HIS A 213 2.04 -9.75 -5.00
CA HIS A 213 2.19 -11.12 -5.49
C HIS A 213 2.63 -12.10 -4.41
N GLN A 214 3.43 -11.69 -3.42
CA GLN A 214 3.76 -12.57 -2.28
C GLN A 214 2.50 -13.06 -1.57
N VAL A 215 1.52 -12.16 -1.35
CA VAL A 215 0.22 -12.54 -0.75
C VAL A 215 -0.54 -13.50 -1.66
N MET A 216 -0.66 -13.16 -2.95
CA MET A 216 -1.38 -13.97 -3.93
C MET A 216 -0.81 -15.38 -4.06
N TYR A 217 0.52 -15.50 -4.17
CA TYR A 217 1.18 -16.80 -4.29
C TYR A 217 1.06 -17.63 -3.03
N ASN A 218 1.09 -17.01 -1.84
CA ASN A 218 0.86 -17.74 -0.59
C ASN A 218 -0.57 -18.27 -0.48
N GLN A 219 -1.58 -17.46 -0.85
CA GLN A 219 -2.97 -17.91 -0.90
C GLN A 219 -3.17 -19.02 -1.93
N LEU A 220 -2.57 -18.86 -3.12
CA LEU A 220 -2.63 -19.87 -4.18
C LEU A 220 -1.94 -21.17 -3.79
N ALA A 221 -0.77 -21.11 -3.15
CA ALA A 221 -0.07 -22.29 -2.66
C ALA A 221 -0.86 -22.99 -1.56
N SER A 222 -1.48 -22.24 -0.63
CA SER A 222 -2.32 -22.82 0.41
C SER A 222 -3.50 -23.61 -0.17
N TRP A 223 -4.13 -23.03 -1.20
CA TRP A 223 -5.22 -23.67 -1.93
C TRP A 223 -4.76 -24.89 -2.73
N MET A 224 -3.72 -24.75 -3.57
CA MET A 224 -3.28 -25.80 -4.48
C MET A 224 -2.61 -26.99 -3.77
N LEU A 225 -1.86 -26.74 -2.70
CA LEU A 225 -1.09 -27.78 -2.02
C LEU A 225 -1.87 -28.43 -0.87
N TYR A 226 -2.71 -27.67 -0.17
CA TYR A 226 -3.41 -28.15 1.02
C TYR A 226 -4.93 -28.17 0.89
N GLY A 227 -5.51 -27.61 -0.19
CA GLY A 227 -6.96 -27.47 -0.33
C GLY A 227 -7.57 -26.48 0.65
N ILE A 228 -6.77 -25.59 1.25
CA ILE A 228 -7.20 -24.65 2.29
C ILE A 228 -7.35 -23.27 1.67
N LEU A 229 -8.55 -22.69 1.74
CA LEU A 229 -8.80 -21.32 1.32
C LEU A 229 -8.54 -20.34 2.47
N GLN A 230 -7.38 -19.67 2.45
CA GLN A 230 -7.00 -18.67 3.46
C GLN A 230 -7.33 -17.25 3.00
N ASP A 231 -8.61 -16.87 3.07
CA ASP A 231 -9.08 -15.56 2.61
C ASP A 231 -10.12 -14.91 3.54
N GLN A 232 -9.64 -14.40 4.68
CA GLN A 232 -10.49 -13.78 5.72
C GLN A 232 -11.24 -12.51 5.29
N HIS A 233 -10.85 -11.92 4.16
CA HIS A 233 -11.41 -10.65 3.68
C HIS A 233 -12.10 -10.80 2.32
N CYS A 234 -12.24 -12.03 1.81
CA CYS A 234 -12.84 -12.36 0.51
C CYS A 234 -12.22 -11.53 -0.63
N GLU A 235 -10.89 -11.40 -0.63
CA GLU A 235 -10.10 -10.59 -1.57
C GLU A 235 -9.42 -11.40 -2.67
N PHE A 236 -9.36 -12.72 -2.49
CA PHE A 236 -8.77 -13.67 -3.42
C PHE A 236 -9.75 -13.98 -4.56
N PHE A 237 -9.23 -14.38 -5.72
CA PHE A 237 -10.07 -14.65 -6.89
C PHE A 237 -10.86 -15.96 -6.80
N ILE A 238 -10.52 -16.84 -5.85
CA ILE A 238 -11.28 -18.05 -5.51
C ILE A 238 -12.03 -17.76 -4.21
N GLY A 239 -13.35 -17.85 -4.24
CA GLY A 239 -14.22 -17.66 -3.08
C GLY A 239 -15.13 -18.86 -2.85
N ARG A 240 -15.65 -19.01 -1.63
CA ARG A 240 -16.71 -20.00 -1.33
C ARG A 240 -18.07 -19.45 -1.77
N GLN A 241 -18.94 -20.33 -2.24
CA GLN A 241 -20.30 -19.95 -2.67
C GLN A 241 -21.12 -19.37 -1.51
N GLU A 242 -20.99 -19.92 -0.30
CA GLU A 242 -21.65 -19.42 0.92
C GLU A 242 -21.35 -17.94 1.23
N GLU A 243 -20.11 -17.50 0.98
CA GLU A 243 -19.67 -16.11 1.23
C GLU A 243 -20.34 -15.14 0.24
N ARG A 244 -20.54 -15.57 -1.01
CA ARG A 244 -21.28 -14.81 -2.03
C ARG A 244 -22.75 -14.66 -1.68
N ASP A 245 -23.38 -15.73 -1.21
CA ASP A 245 -24.81 -15.74 -0.87
C ASP A 245 -25.12 -14.84 0.33
N MET A 246 -24.16 -14.74 1.29
CA MET A 246 -24.22 -13.77 2.39
C MET A 246 -24.07 -12.31 1.93
N GLU A 247 -23.23 -12.02 0.94
CA GLU A 247 -23.07 -10.67 0.38
C GLU A 247 -24.25 -10.24 -0.51
N GLN A 248 -24.93 -11.20 -1.16
CA GLN A 248 -26.06 -10.95 -2.06
C GLN A 248 -27.43 -10.91 -1.35
N GLY A 249 -27.49 -11.20 -0.04
CA GLY A 249 -28.72 -11.07 0.74
C GLY A 249 -29.84 -12.03 0.30
N LEU A 250 -29.49 -13.19 -0.26
CA LEU A 250 -30.48 -14.21 -0.62
C LEU A 250 -31.11 -14.78 0.66
N SER A 251 -32.42 -14.58 0.79
CA SER A 251 -33.19 -15.00 1.96
C SER A 251 -33.14 -16.51 2.15
N HIS A 252 -33.07 -16.92 3.43
CA HIS A 252 -33.02 -18.27 4.00
C HIS A 252 -34.08 -19.28 3.48
N SER A 253 -35.03 -18.85 2.64
CA SER A 253 -36.11 -19.67 2.06
C SER A 253 -35.62 -20.56 0.91
N ASP A 254 -34.74 -20.06 0.04
CA ASP A 254 -34.36 -20.78 -1.19
C ASP A 254 -33.26 -21.83 -0.96
N MET A 255 -32.56 -21.77 0.18
CA MET A 255 -31.52 -22.74 0.56
C MET A 255 -32.09 -24.13 0.89
N SER A 256 -33.30 -24.19 1.44
CA SER A 256 -33.87 -25.45 1.93
C SER A 256 -34.43 -26.34 0.81
N GLU A 257 -34.86 -25.76 -0.31
CA GLU A 257 -35.40 -26.53 -1.45
C GLU A 257 -34.28 -27.12 -2.33
N LYS A 258 -33.16 -26.41 -2.48
CA LYS A 258 -32.01 -26.93 -3.26
C LYS A 258 -31.28 -28.09 -2.58
N LEU A 259 -31.25 -28.12 -1.24
CA LEU A 259 -30.60 -29.18 -0.46
C LEU A 259 -31.41 -30.49 -0.40
N ALA A 260 -32.71 -30.46 -0.69
CA ALA A 260 -33.58 -31.63 -0.58
C ALA A 260 -33.53 -32.57 -1.82
N HIS A 261 -32.91 -32.15 -2.93
CA HIS A 261 -32.97 -32.86 -4.21
C HIS A 261 -31.67 -33.53 -4.68
N LEU A 262 -30.57 -33.45 -3.92
CA LEU A 262 -29.28 -34.02 -4.34
C LEU A 262 -28.92 -35.23 -3.48
N SER A 263 -28.77 -36.39 -4.14
CA SER A 263 -28.41 -37.65 -3.50
C SER A 263 -27.00 -37.60 -2.92
N THR A 264 -26.83 -38.24 -1.77
CA THR A 264 -25.65 -38.13 -0.88
C THR A 264 -24.33 -38.58 -1.52
N ASP A 265 -24.36 -39.39 -2.58
CA ASP A 265 -23.14 -39.91 -3.24
C ASP A 265 -22.61 -38.99 -4.35
N ASP A 266 -23.49 -38.32 -5.13
CA ASP A 266 -23.08 -37.34 -6.14
C ASP A 266 -22.66 -35.99 -5.51
N THR A 267 -23.06 -35.77 -4.27
CA THR A 267 -22.85 -34.52 -3.53
C THR A 267 -21.36 -34.17 -3.46
N SER A 268 -20.48 -35.13 -3.18
CA SER A 268 -19.04 -34.88 -2.98
C SER A 268 -18.29 -34.37 -4.23
N LEU A 269 -18.70 -34.81 -5.42
CA LEU A 269 -18.12 -34.38 -6.71
C LEU A 269 -18.73 -33.07 -7.19
N THR A 270 -20.03 -32.88 -6.95
CA THR A 270 -20.71 -31.60 -7.24
C THR A 270 -20.32 -30.47 -6.27
N ASP A 271 -19.85 -30.80 -5.07
CA ASP A 271 -19.45 -29.83 -4.02
C ASP A 271 -18.21 -29.03 -4.43
N TRP A 272 -17.25 -29.63 -5.16
CA TRP A 272 -16.09 -28.89 -5.67
C TRP A 272 -16.46 -27.87 -6.75
N HIS A 273 -17.40 -28.21 -7.63
CA HIS A 273 -17.82 -27.33 -8.73
C HIS A 273 -18.91 -26.33 -8.33
N SER A 274 -19.65 -26.60 -7.24
CA SER A 274 -20.75 -25.76 -6.75
C SER A 274 -20.37 -24.98 -5.49
N GLY A 275 -19.40 -25.44 -4.70
CA GLY A 275 -18.97 -24.84 -3.45
C GLY A 275 -17.95 -23.71 -3.61
N PHE A 276 -17.29 -23.61 -4.77
CA PHE A 276 -16.30 -22.57 -5.06
C PHE A 276 -16.61 -21.83 -6.35
N HIS A 277 -16.30 -20.54 -6.37
CA HIS A 277 -16.45 -19.71 -7.55
C HIS A 277 -15.17 -18.94 -7.86
N ILE A 278 -14.94 -18.69 -9.15
CA ILE A 278 -13.83 -17.85 -9.62
C ILE A 278 -14.40 -16.48 -10.00
N SER A 279 -13.94 -15.45 -9.31
CA SER A 279 -14.30 -14.07 -9.60
C SER A 279 -13.38 -13.52 -10.69
N LEU A 280 -13.85 -13.53 -11.94
CA LEU A 280 -13.09 -13.09 -13.13
C LEU A 280 -13.11 -11.58 -13.36
N VAL A 281 -13.02 -10.77 -12.31
CA VAL A 281 -12.65 -9.33 -12.47
C VAL A 281 -11.17 -9.19 -12.90
N PHE A 282 -10.51 -10.33 -13.15
CA PHE A 282 -9.09 -10.52 -13.41
C PHE A 282 -8.83 -10.96 -14.87
N PRO A 283 -8.24 -10.12 -15.72
CA PRO A 283 -7.52 -10.60 -16.89
C PRO A 283 -6.12 -11.07 -16.45
N LEU A 284 -6.02 -12.30 -15.94
CA LEU A 284 -4.79 -12.87 -15.37
C LEU A 284 -3.80 -13.47 -16.41
N TRP A 285 -4.11 -13.43 -17.71
CA TRP A 285 -3.35 -14.19 -18.73
C TRP A 285 -2.15 -13.47 -19.37
N GLN A 286 -1.71 -12.33 -18.84
CA GLN A 286 -0.55 -11.61 -19.41
C GLN A 286 0.70 -11.61 -18.51
N VAL A 287 0.61 -12.16 -17.29
CA VAL A 287 1.64 -12.01 -16.24
C VAL A 287 2.87 -12.91 -16.42
N SER A 288 2.84 -13.90 -17.32
CA SER A 288 3.93 -14.89 -17.38
C SER A 288 5.03 -14.60 -18.41
N SER A 289 4.91 -13.56 -19.26
CA SER A 289 5.85 -13.34 -20.38
C SER A 289 7.00 -12.37 -20.07
N ASP A 290 6.83 -11.43 -19.15
CA ASP A 290 7.80 -10.33 -18.95
C ASP A 290 8.78 -10.55 -17.78
N LEU A 291 8.67 -11.68 -17.09
CA LEU A 291 9.61 -12.13 -16.03
C LEU A 291 10.57 -13.23 -16.55
N VAL A 292 10.88 -13.24 -17.85
CA VAL A 292 12.04 -14.00 -18.36
C VAL A 292 13.29 -13.29 -17.87
N TRP A 293 13.84 -13.85 -16.79
CA TRP A 293 15.18 -13.63 -16.28
C TRP A 293 16.18 -13.53 -17.43
N LYS A 294 16.74 -12.33 -17.63
CA LYS A 294 17.90 -12.11 -18.50
C LYS A 294 19.15 -12.49 -17.72
N ASP A 295 19.31 -13.79 -17.55
CA ASP A 295 20.39 -14.40 -16.80
C ASP A 295 20.97 -15.52 -17.69
N ASP A 296 22.06 -15.16 -18.36
CA ASP A 296 22.85 -16.05 -19.20
C ASP A 296 23.55 -17.12 -18.33
N TYR A 297 22.82 -18.19 -17.99
CA TYR A 297 23.42 -19.42 -17.50
C TYR A 297 22.97 -20.58 -18.37
N LYS A 298 23.88 -21.03 -19.24
CA LYS A 298 23.81 -22.33 -19.89
C LYS A 298 23.66 -23.42 -18.83
N ILE A 299 22.48 -24.02 -18.70
CA ILE A 299 22.35 -25.37 -18.14
C ILE A 299 21.45 -26.19 -19.06
N SER A 300 22.08 -27.17 -19.71
CA SER A 300 21.48 -28.21 -20.51
C SER A 300 20.64 -29.18 -19.66
N GLY A 301 19.48 -29.59 -20.19
CA GLY A 301 18.95 -30.94 -19.97
C GLY A 301 17.83 -31.11 -18.95
N ASN A 302 16.67 -31.50 -19.47
CA ASN A 302 15.58 -32.28 -18.85
C ASN A 302 14.68 -31.63 -17.78
N ARG A 303 13.68 -30.92 -18.32
CA ARG A 303 12.22 -31.02 -18.11
C ARG A 303 11.64 -31.60 -16.81
N CYS A 304 10.72 -30.78 -16.27
CA CYS A 304 9.48 -31.13 -15.56
C CYS A 304 9.62 -31.63 -14.12
N HIS A 305 10.17 -30.81 -13.20
CA HIS A 305 9.80 -30.87 -11.77
C HIS A 305 10.14 -29.60 -10.93
N SER A 306 10.60 -28.50 -11.55
CA SER A 306 11.19 -27.35 -10.80
C SER A 306 10.29 -26.12 -10.60
N PHE A 307 8.97 -26.21 -10.74
CA PHE A 307 8.12 -25.02 -10.62
C PHE A 307 7.79 -24.60 -9.18
N VAL A 308 8.04 -25.47 -8.17
CA VAL A 308 7.60 -25.23 -6.78
C VAL A 308 8.74 -24.73 -5.87
N LEU A 309 10.01 -24.92 -6.24
CA LEU A 309 11.14 -24.66 -5.34
C LEU A 309 11.80 -23.27 -5.50
N LEU A 310 11.50 -22.52 -6.56
CA LEU A 310 12.07 -21.18 -6.76
C LEU A 310 11.34 -20.06 -6.00
N ALA A 311 10.16 -20.33 -5.44
CA ALA A 311 9.43 -19.36 -4.60
C ALA A 311 9.98 -19.25 -3.16
N PHE A 312 10.90 -20.14 -2.76
CA PHE A 312 11.39 -20.26 -1.37
C PHE A 312 12.86 -19.87 -1.16
N VAL A 313 13.51 -19.22 -2.12
CA VAL A 313 14.81 -18.59 -1.88
C VAL A 313 14.58 -17.12 -1.54
N PRO A 314 14.99 -16.63 -0.36
CA PRO A 314 15.00 -15.19 -0.10
C PRO A 314 16.07 -14.59 -1.00
N VAL A 315 15.66 -14.10 -2.17
CA VAL A 315 16.51 -13.26 -3.01
C VAL A 315 16.84 -12.04 -2.17
N ARG A 316 18.08 -11.96 -1.69
CA ARG A 316 18.65 -10.75 -1.12
C ARG A 316 18.30 -9.60 -2.05
N SER A 317 17.73 -8.55 -1.46
CA SER A 317 17.44 -7.27 -2.11
C SER A 317 18.60 -6.85 -3.04
N PRO A 318 18.37 -6.59 -4.34
CA PRO A 318 19.39 -6.02 -5.20
C PRO A 318 19.60 -4.51 -4.98
N LEU A 319 19.16 -3.95 -3.83
CA LEU A 319 19.35 -2.54 -3.49
C LEU A 319 20.73 -2.20 -2.92
N THR A 320 21.68 -3.15 -2.91
CA THR A 320 23.05 -2.91 -2.39
C THR A 320 24.15 -2.81 -3.45
N ASP A 321 23.85 -2.91 -4.74
CA ASP A 321 24.88 -2.76 -5.78
C ASP A 321 24.69 -1.47 -6.59
N PHE A 322 25.15 -0.36 -6.00
CA PHE A 322 25.63 0.80 -6.76
C PHE A 322 27.10 1.04 -6.40
N PRO A 323 28.01 1.11 -7.38
CA PRO A 323 29.42 1.27 -7.11
C PRO A 323 29.72 2.74 -6.79
N PHE A 324 29.84 3.06 -5.50
CA PHE A 324 30.70 4.17 -5.07
C PHE A 324 32.12 3.62 -4.92
N CYS A 325 32.83 3.49 -6.05
CA CYS A 325 34.28 3.35 -6.03
C CYS A 325 34.89 4.76 -6.08
N LEU A 326 35.06 5.35 -4.90
CA LEU A 326 36.02 6.43 -4.66
C LEU A 326 37.41 5.88 -5.04
N LYS A 327 38.02 6.44 -6.09
CA LYS A 327 39.47 6.39 -6.23
C LYS A 327 40.05 7.57 -5.47
N HIS A 328 40.82 7.23 -4.44
CA HIS A 328 41.94 8.04 -3.97
C HIS A 328 43.01 8.17 -5.06
#